data_AF-A0A3C0N309-F1
#
_entry.id   AF-A0A3C0N309-F1
#
_cell.length_a   1.000
_cell.length_b   1.000
_cell.length_c   1.000
_cell.angle_alpha   90.00
_cell.angle_beta   90.00
_cell.angle_gamma   90.00
#
_symmetry.space_group_name_H-M   'P 1'
#
loop_
_entity.id
_entity.type
_entity.pdbx_description
1 polymer ?
#
loop_
_entity_poly.entity_id
_entity_poly.type
_entity_poly.pdbx_seq_one_letter_code
_entity_poly.pdbx_strand_id
1 'polypeptide(L)'
;ERLYLDELGEAAENSLGVSVVKLVIESEQTAPALARRLVEQAQQQLSDEAARRDFINLIETIIVYKLPQKSREEIEAMFSLSELKQTKVYQEAKLEGLEEGKLEGL
;
A
#
# COMPACT_ATOMS: atom_id res chain seq x y z
N GLU A 1 3.09 -29.37 -6.79
CA GLU A 1 2.28 -29.07 -5.60
C GLU A 1 1.63 -27.71 -5.75
N ARG A 2 0.48 -27.48 -5.10
CA ARG A 2 -0.12 -26.15 -4.95
C ARG A 2 0.05 -25.77 -3.48
N LEU A 3 0.60 -24.58 -3.23
CA LEU A 3 0.72 -24.03 -1.88
C LEU A 3 -0.39 -23.01 -1.70
N TYR A 4 -1.24 -23.22 -0.71
CA TYR A 4 -2.36 -22.35 -0.39
C TYR A 4 -1.94 -21.33 0.66
N LEU A 5 -2.34 -20.08 0.48
CA LEU A 5 -1.89 -18.96 1.32
C LEU A 5 -2.51 -19.01 2.74
N ASP A 6 -3.70 -19.59 2.85
CA ASP A 6 -4.45 -19.84 4.08
C ASP A 6 -3.95 -21.08 4.86
N GLU A 7 -3.07 -21.89 4.27
CA GLU A 7 -2.45 -23.07 4.91
C GLU A 7 -1.03 -22.78 5.44
N LEU A 8 -0.58 -21.52 5.36
CA LEU A 8 0.75 -21.12 5.80
C LEU A 8 0.84 -21.04 7.33
N GLY A 9 1.86 -21.67 7.92
CA GLY A 9 2.12 -21.58 9.36
C GLY A 9 2.57 -20.17 9.79
N GLU A 10 2.55 -19.90 11.11
CA GLU A 10 2.83 -18.57 11.69
C GLU A 10 4.15 -17.93 11.23
N ALA A 11 5.20 -18.72 10.98
CA ALA A 11 6.48 -18.21 10.48
C ALA A 11 6.38 -17.63 9.07
N ALA A 12 5.53 -18.20 8.21
CA ALA A 12 5.27 -17.70 6.87
C ALA A 12 4.31 -16.49 6.91
N GLU A 13 3.34 -16.46 7.83
CA GLU A 13 2.50 -15.27 8.04
C GLU A 13 3.30 -14.04 8.51
N ASN A 14 4.40 -14.24 9.22
CA ASN A 14 5.30 -13.17 9.65
C ASN A 14 6.22 -12.64 8.52
N SER A 15 6.22 -13.26 7.34
CA SER A 15 6.99 -12.79 6.19
C SER A 15 6.28 -11.64 5.49
N LEU A 16 7.00 -10.52 5.28
CA LEU A 16 6.52 -9.38 4.49
C LEU A 16 6.07 -9.79 3.08
N GLY A 17 6.80 -10.70 2.44
CA GLY A 17 6.51 -11.16 1.07
C GLY A 17 5.22 -11.99 1.00
N VAL A 18 4.95 -12.83 2.00
CA VAL A 18 3.70 -13.61 2.06
C VAL A 18 2.53 -12.68 2.36
N SER A 19 2.71 -11.79 3.34
CA SER A 19 1.66 -10.86 3.76
C SER A 19 1.27 -9.86 2.67
N VAL A 20 2.20 -9.42 1.81
CA VAL A 20 1.84 -8.56 0.66
C VAL A 20 1.04 -9.31 -0.40
N VAL A 21 1.30 -10.60 -0.62
CA VAL A 21 0.47 -11.44 -1.50
C VAL A 21 -0.92 -11.62 -0.90
N LYS A 22 -1.02 -11.80 0.43
CA LYS A 22 -2.31 -11.87 1.16
C LYS A 22 -3.11 -10.59 0.96
N LEU A 23 -2.46 -9.44 0.98
CA LEU A 23 -3.10 -8.16 0.72
C LEU A 23 -3.79 -8.09 -0.65
N VAL A 24 -3.25 -8.74 -1.69
CA VAL A 24 -3.87 -8.74 -3.02
C VAL A 24 -5.23 -9.44 -3.02
N ILE A 25 -5.38 -10.53 -2.27
CA ILE A 25 -6.61 -11.34 -2.22
C ILE A 25 -7.55 -10.96 -1.05
N GLU A 26 -7.09 -10.11 -0.13
CA GLU A 26 -7.84 -9.65 1.04
C GLU A 26 -9.09 -8.84 0.63
N SER A 27 -10.15 -8.86 1.45
CA SER A 27 -11.37 -8.12 1.13
C SER A 27 -11.18 -6.61 1.27
N GLU A 28 -11.99 -5.80 0.58
CA GLU A 28 -11.94 -4.34 0.71
C GLU A 28 -12.15 -3.83 2.14
N GLN A 29 -12.91 -4.58 2.95
CA GLN A 29 -13.21 -4.20 4.33
C GLN A 29 -12.00 -4.42 5.26
N THR A 30 -11.22 -5.48 5.04
CA THR A 30 -10.09 -5.88 5.88
C THR A 30 -8.73 -5.42 5.35
N ALA A 31 -8.62 -5.16 4.05
CA ALA A 31 -7.37 -4.73 3.41
C ALA A 31 -6.75 -3.46 4.02
N PRO A 32 -7.50 -2.41 4.42
CA PRO A 32 -6.90 -1.25 5.09
C PRO A 32 -6.16 -1.63 6.39
N ALA A 33 -6.71 -2.55 7.17
CA ALA A 33 -6.09 -2.98 8.42
C ALA A 33 -4.81 -3.79 8.16
N LEU A 34 -4.83 -4.69 7.16
CA LEU A 34 -3.66 -5.47 6.77
C LEU A 34 -2.54 -4.59 6.20
N ALA A 35 -2.88 -3.62 5.33
CA ALA A 35 -1.90 -2.70 4.77
C ALA A 35 -1.24 -1.81 5.83
N ARG A 36 -1.98 -1.34 6.85
CA ARG A 36 -1.39 -0.61 8.00
C ARG A 36 -0.33 -1.44 8.70
N ARG A 37 -0.68 -2.69 9.06
CA ARG A 37 0.26 -3.63 9.72
C ARG A 37 1.49 -3.90 8.87
N LEU A 38 1.31 -4.10 7.56
CA LEU A 38 2.41 -4.33 6.63
C LEU A 38 3.40 -3.16 6.57
N VAL A 39 2.90 -1.92 6.62
CA VAL A 39 3.80 -0.76 6.67
C VAL A 39 4.53 -0.67 8.01
N GLU A 40 3.84 -0.88 9.13
CA GLU A 40 4.48 -0.91 10.45
C GLU A 40 5.57 -1.99 10.53
N GLN A 41 5.31 -3.18 9.98
CA GLN A 41 6.28 -4.27 9.90
C GLN A 41 7.46 -3.90 9.00
N ALA A 42 7.21 -3.28 7.85
CA ALA A 42 8.28 -2.83 6.96
C ALA A 42 9.19 -1.79 7.63
N GLN A 43 8.62 -0.88 8.43
CA GLN A 43 9.40 0.09 9.22
C GLN A 43 10.29 -0.57 10.28
N GLN A 44 9.84 -1.69 10.86
CA GLN A 44 10.59 -2.41 11.88
C GLN A 44 11.61 -3.38 11.31
N GLN A 45 11.31 -4.01 10.17
CA GLN A 45 12.10 -5.12 9.62
C GLN A 45 13.06 -4.70 8.49
N LEU A 46 12.78 -3.60 7.78
CA LEU A 46 13.60 -3.14 6.65
C LEU A 46 14.49 -1.98 7.07
N SER A 47 15.77 -2.29 7.30
CA SER A 47 16.81 -1.30 7.63
C SER A 47 17.24 -0.46 6.42
N ASP A 48 17.18 -1.03 5.21
CA ASP A 48 17.45 -0.28 3.98
C ASP A 48 16.25 0.61 3.63
N GLU A 49 16.50 1.92 3.56
CA GLU A 49 15.47 2.91 3.28
C GLU A 49 14.89 2.78 1.88
N ALA A 50 15.71 2.39 0.90
CA ALA A 50 15.25 2.20 -0.48
C ALA A 50 14.28 1.02 -0.56
N ALA A 51 14.67 -0.14 -0.02
CA ALA A 51 13.80 -1.30 0.07
C ALA A 51 12.52 -1.02 0.88
N ARG A 52 12.62 -0.30 2.00
CA ARG A 52 11.46 0.09 2.80
C ARG A 52 10.49 0.96 2.01
N ARG A 53 10.99 1.99 1.33
CA ARG A 53 10.18 2.86 0.48
C ARG A 53 9.53 2.07 -0.66
N ASP A 54 10.27 1.22 -1.35
CA ASP A 54 9.75 0.43 -2.47
C ASP A 54 8.66 -0.55 -2.03
N PHE A 55 8.80 -1.14 -0.83
CA PHE A 55 7.77 -1.99 -0.26
C PHE A 55 6.50 -1.20 0.12
N ILE A 56 6.65 -0.01 0.72
CA ILE A 56 5.52 0.88 1.03
C ILE A 56 4.82 1.33 -0.26
N ASN A 57 5.57 1.66 -1.32
CA ASN A 57 5.02 2.01 -2.64
C ASN A 57 4.15 0.87 -3.20
N LEU A 58 4.59 -0.38 -3.03
CA LEU A 58 3.85 -1.56 -3.48
C LEU A 58 2.52 -1.70 -2.71
N ILE A 59 2.53 -1.55 -1.39
CA ILE A 59 1.31 -1.61 -0.56
C ILE A 59 0.31 -0.53 -1.00
N GLU A 60 0.79 0.70 -1.20
CA GLU A 60 -0.06 1.80 -1.65
C GLU A 60 -0.70 1.48 -2.99
N THR A 61 0.10 1.02 -3.95
CA THR A 61 -0.40 0.62 -5.27
C THR A 61 -1.52 -0.41 -5.11
N ILE A 62 -1.30 -1.48 -4.34
CA ILE A 62 -2.32 -2.51 -4.14
C ILE A 62 -3.60 -1.92 -3.53
N ILE A 63 -3.49 -1.04 -2.54
CA ILE A 63 -4.67 -0.44 -1.88
C ILE A 63 -5.44 0.50 -2.81
N VAL A 64 -4.75 1.33 -3.58
CA VAL A 64 -5.39 2.25 -4.54
C VAL A 64 -6.22 1.48 -5.56
N TYR A 65 -5.67 0.39 -6.10
CA TYR A 65 -6.41 -0.45 -7.06
C TYR A 65 -7.52 -1.25 -6.39
N LYS A 66 -7.35 -1.67 -5.13
CA LYS A 66 -8.38 -2.42 -4.39
C LYS A 66 -9.54 -1.56 -3.91
N LEU A 67 -9.31 -0.27 -3.64
CA LEU A 67 -10.32 0.65 -3.10
C LEU A 67 -10.61 1.79 -4.09
N PRO A 68 -11.10 1.51 -5.30
CA PRO A 68 -11.23 2.52 -6.37
C PRO A 68 -12.25 3.62 -6.06
N GLN A 69 -13.14 3.39 -5.09
CA GLN A 69 -14.15 4.36 -4.66
C GLN A 69 -13.66 5.29 -3.55
N LYS A 70 -12.44 5.07 -3.01
CA LYS A 70 -11.86 5.94 -1.99
C LYS A 70 -10.96 6.98 -2.64
N SER A 71 -11.07 8.20 -2.16
CA SER A 71 -10.11 9.24 -2.48
C SER A 71 -8.73 8.87 -1.92
N ARG A 72 -7.69 9.45 -2.50
CA ARG A 72 -6.32 9.22 -2.03
C ARG A 72 -6.10 9.78 -0.63
N GLU A 73 -6.75 10.90 -0.30
CA GLU A 73 -6.75 11.48 1.05
C GLU A 73 -7.44 10.56 2.05
N GLU A 74 -8.52 9.89 1.66
CA GLU A 74 -9.18 8.88 2.49
C GLU A 74 -8.26 7.68 2.73
N ILE A 75 -7.53 7.25 1.68
CA ILE A 75 -6.50 6.21 1.78
C ILE A 75 -5.38 6.68 2.73
N GLU A 76 -4.82 7.88 2.57
CA GLU A 76 -3.79 8.43 3.46
C GLU A 76 -4.23 8.49 4.92
N ALA A 77 -5.44 9.00 5.17
CA ALA A 77 -6.02 9.12 6.50
C ALA A 77 -6.19 7.75 7.17
N MET A 78 -6.39 6.70 6.38
CA MET A 78 -6.36 5.35 6.92
C MET A 78 -4.97 5.01 7.44
N PHE A 79 -3.91 5.27 6.69
CA PHE A 79 -2.60 4.78 7.12
C PHE A 79 -1.88 5.70 8.12
N SER A 80 -2.23 6.99 8.22
CA SER A 80 -1.50 7.96 9.08
C SER A 80 0.01 7.99 8.79
N LEU A 81 0.41 7.71 7.54
CA LEU A 81 1.80 7.53 7.14
C LEU A 81 2.30 8.76 6.38
N SER A 82 3.16 9.55 7.01
CA SER A 82 3.95 10.58 6.33
C SER A 82 4.75 10.04 5.13
N GLU A 83 5.10 8.75 5.16
CA GLU A 83 5.87 8.04 4.13
C GLU A 83 5.12 7.91 2.80
N LEU A 84 3.78 7.88 2.81
CA LEU A 84 3.00 7.77 1.57
C LEU A 84 3.19 8.99 0.66
N LYS A 85 3.51 10.16 1.21
CA LYS A 85 3.77 11.37 0.42
C LYS A 85 5.07 11.32 -0.36
N GLN A 86 5.97 10.42 0.00
CA GLN A 86 7.27 10.27 -0.66
C GLN A 86 7.24 9.23 -1.78
N THR A 87 6.14 8.51 -1.96
CA THR A 87 6.04 7.48 -3.00
C THR A 87 5.95 8.11 -4.38
N LYS A 88 6.44 7.39 -5.41
CA LYS A 88 6.37 7.86 -6.80
C LYS A 88 4.92 7.98 -7.28
N VAL A 89 4.10 6.99 -6.94
CA VAL A 89 2.66 6.93 -7.27
C VAL A 89 1.95 8.18 -6.74
N TYR A 90 2.28 8.60 -5.52
CA TYR A 90 1.74 9.83 -4.96
C TYR A 90 2.16 11.09 -5.72
N GLN A 91 3.46 11.21 -6.01
CA GLN A 91 3.99 12.36 -6.72
C GLN A 91 3.40 12.49 -8.13
N GLU A 92 3.29 11.37 -8.85
CA GLU A 92 2.74 11.32 -10.20
C GLU A 92 1.25 11.69 -10.22
N ALA A 93 0.43 11.11 -9.33
CA ALA A 93 -0.99 11.43 -9.27
C ALA A 93 -1.26 12.89 -8.86
N LYS A 94 -0.43 13.45 -7.97
CA LYS A 94 -0.53 14.87 -7.60
C LYS A 94 -0.20 15.79 -8.78
N LEU A 95 0.76 15.40 -9.62
CA LEU A 95 1.12 16.16 -10.81
C LEU A 95 0.01 16.11 -11.86
N GLU A 96 -0.57 14.93 -12.11
CA GLU A 96 -1.70 14.74 -13.03
C GLU A 96 -2.90 15.61 -12.62
N GLY A 97 -3.33 15.56 -11.35
CA GLY A 97 -4.44 16.37 -10.87
C GLY A 97 -4.18 17.89 -10.93
N LEU A 98 -2.93 18.34 -10.80
CA LEU A 98 -2.57 19.75 -10.99
C LEU A 98 -2.66 20.17 -12.46
N GLU A 99 -2.33 19.27 -13.39
CA GLU A 99 -2.42 19.51 -14.83
C GLU A 99 -3.89 19.57 -15.28
N GLU A 100 -4.71 18.62 -14.85
CA GLU A 100 -6.16 18.62 -15.11
C GLU A 100 -6.83 19.89 -14.55
N GLY A 101 -6.55 20.26 -13.29
CA GLY A 101 -7.13 21.46 -12.69
C GLY A 101 -6.74 22.77 -13.38
N LYS A 102 -5.59 22.82 -14.07
CA LYS A 102 -5.22 23.97 -14.92
C LYS A 102 -5.98 23.99 -16.24
N LEU A 103 -6.26 22.82 -16.83
CA LEU A 103 -7.01 22.69 -18.08
C LEU A 103 -8.50 23.00 -17.87
N GLU A 104 -9.09 22.57 -16.76
CA GLU A 104 -10.50 22.84 -16.43
C GLU A 104 -10.76 24.26 -15.94
N GLY A 105 -9.74 24.96 -15.45
CA GLY A 105 -9.82 26.36 -15.01
C GLY A 105 -9.65 27.40 -16.13
N LEU A 106 -9.49 26.96 -17.38
CA LEU A 106 -9.40 27.79 -18.60
C LEU A 106 -10.73 27.81 -19.35
#